data_AF-A0A2A2PUV7-F1
#
_entry.id   AF-A0A2A2PUV7-F1
#
_cell.length_a   1.000
_cell.length_b   1.000
_cell.length_c   1.000
_cell.angle_alpha   90.00
_cell.angle_beta   90.00
_cell.angle_gamma   90.00
#
_symmetry.space_group_name_H-M   'P 1'
#
loop_
_entity.id
_entity.type
_entity.pdbx_description
1 polymer ?
#
loop_
_entity_poly.entity_id
_entity_poly.type
_entity_poly.pdbx_seq_one_letter_code
_entity_poly.pdbx_strand_id
1 'polypeptide(L)' 'MVERMQIEDPAPVQVLDLMKRYAPEMDYADAGAVLLARRHKGAVVLTTDHRDFSVYRVPFVSPRGLFHG' A
#
# COMPACT_ATOMS: atom_id res chain seq x y z
N MET A 1 -2.22 -4.02 -26.61
CA MET A 1 -0.87 -3.59 -26.20
C MET A 1 -0.89 -3.63 -24.68
N VAL A 2 -0.24 -4.62 -24.05
CA VAL A 2 -0.15 -4.68 -22.59
C VAL A 2 0.98 -3.74 -22.22
N GLU A 3 0.67 -2.60 -21.60
CA GLU A 3 1.70 -1.75 -21.00
C GLU A 3 2.52 -2.63 -20.05
N ARG A 4 3.83 -2.67 -20.26
CA ARG A 4 4.73 -3.29 -19.28
C ARG A 4 4.60 -2.49 -18.00
N MET A 5 4.03 -3.11 -16.97
CA MET A 5 4.07 -2.60 -15.61
C MET A 5 5.55 -2.37 -15.26
N GLN A 6 5.97 -1.11 -15.24
CA GLN A 6 7.27 -0.76 -14.71
C GLN A 6 7.23 -1.07 -13.22
N ILE A 7 8.09 -2.00 -12.78
CA ILE A 7 8.29 -2.26 -11.36
C ILE A 7 9.11 -1.07 -10.85
N GLU A 8 8.41 -0.07 -10.31
CA GLU A 8 9.07 0.98 -9.52
C GLU A 8 9.60 0.32 -8.24
N ASP A 9 10.90 0.42 -7.99
CA ASP A 9 11.48 0.04 -6.71
C ASP A 9 11.14 1.13 -5.69
N PRO A 10 10.25 0.88 -4.71
CA PRO A 10 10.08 1.81 -3.61
C PRO A 10 11.40 1.83 -2.85
N ALA A 11 12.20 2.88 -3.05
CA ALA A 11 13.55 3.03 -2.49
C ALA A 11 13.65 2.37 -1.11
N PRO A 12 14.49 1.33 -0.90
CA PRO A 12 14.39 0.42 0.24
C PRO A 12 14.34 1.11 1.61
N VAL A 13 14.98 2.27 1.73
CA VAL A 13 14.98 3.09 2.95
C VAL A 13 13.57 3.53 3.36
N GLN A 14 12.75 4.00 2.41
CA GLN A 14 11.40 4.49 2.72
C GLN A 14 10.48 3.34 3.17
N VAL A 15 10.67 2.15 2.61
CA VAL A 15 9.92 0.95 3.00
C VAL A 15 10.27 0.60 4.45
N LEU A 16 11.55 0.52 4.77
CA LEU A 16 12.02 0.18 6.12
C LEU A 16 11.61 1.21 7.17
N ASP A 17 11.62 2.50 6.84
CA ASP A 17 11.17 3.54 7.76
C ASP A 17 9.66 3.48 8.01
N LEU A 18 8.88 3.13 6.99
CA LEU A 18 7.44 2.95 7.13
C LEU A 18 7.13 1.71 7.97
N MET A 19 7.83 0.59 7.75
CA MET A 19 7.72 -0.60 8.58
C MET A 19 8.02 -0.30 10.06
N LYS A 20 9.07 0.48 10.35
CA LYS A 20 9.39 0.90 11.73
C LYS A 20 8.28 1.74 12.36
N ARG A 21 7.62 2.59 11.58
CA ARG A 21 6.54 3.46 12.07
C ARG A 21 5.29 2.67 12.48
N TYR A 22 5.00 1.59 11.78
CA TYR A 22 3.83 0.73 12.00
C TYR A 22 4.22 -0.62 12.59
N ALA A 23 5.37 -0.70 13.28
CA ALA A 23 5.81 -1.94 13.91
C ALA A 23 4.96 -2.24 15.16
N PRO A 24 4.68 -3.52 15.44
CA PRO A 24 5.06 -4.73 14.67
C PRO A 24 4.16 -5.11 13.48
N GLU A 25 3.10 -4.36 13.22
CA GLU A 25 1.99 -4.80 12.36
C GLU A 25 2.24 -4.69 10.84
N MET A 26 3.22 -3.89 10.38
CA MET A 26 3.44 -3.68 8.95
C MET A 26 4.59 -4.52 8.38
N ASP A 27 4.28 -5.30 7.34
CA ASP A 27 5.27 -6.01 6.56
C ASP A 27 5.83 -5.17 5.38
N TYR A 28 6.82 -5.72 4.68
CA TYR A 28 7.48 -5.04 3.56
C TYR A 28 6.52 -4.85 2.37
N ALA A 29 5.61 -5.79 2.12
CA ALA A 29 4.70 -5.74 1.00
C ALA A 29 3.67 -4.63 1.19
N ASP A 30 3.11 -4.52 2.39
CA ASP A 30 2.18 -3.47 2.79
C ASP A 30 2.85 -2.09 2.74
N ALA A 31 4.07 -1.99 3.24
CA ALA A 31 4.85 -0.76 3.15
C ALA A 31 5.08 -0.33 1.69
N GLY A 32 5.40 -1.28 0.80
CA GLY A 32 5.53 -1.03 -0.63
C GLY A 32 4.22 -0.56 -1.27
N ALA A 33 3.11 -1.24 -0.98
CA ALA A 33 1.79 -0.89 -1.51
C ALA A 33 1.34 0.51 -1.06
N VAL A 34 1.56 0.86 0.22
CA VAL A 34 1.27 2.18 0.77
C VAL A 34 2.09 3.27 0.09
N LEU A 35 3.39 3.04 -0.14
CA LEU A 35 4.25 4.02 -0.80
C LEU A 35 3.85 4.23 -2.27
N LEU A 36 3.53 3.16 -3.00
CA LEU A 36 3.01 3.24 -4.37
C LEU A 36 1.68 4.01 -4.41
N ALA A 37 0.74 3.68 -3.52
CA ALA A 37 -0.55 4.36 -3.45
C ALA A 37 -0.42 5.86 -3.14
N ARG A 38 0.54 6.26 -2.30
CA ARG A 38 0.80 7.68 -1.98
C ARG A 38 1.47 8.45 -3.12
N ARG A 39 2.28 7.78 -3.94
CA ARG A 39 3.01 8.39 -5.06
C ARG A 39 2.10 8.70 -6.25
N HIS A 40 1.08 7.88 -6.47
CA HIS A 40 0.22 7.95 -7.66
C HIS A 40 -1.16 8.54 -7.29
N LYS A 41 -1.47 9.73 -7.82
CA LYS A 41 -2.74 10.41 -7.54
C LYS A 41 -3.92 9.55 -8.00
N GLY A 42 -4.83 9.26 -7.08
CA GLY A 42 -6.02 8.44 -7.34
C GLY A 42 -5.77 6.93 -7.33
N ALA A 43 -4.56 6.49 -6.95
CA ALA A 43 -4.30 5.07 -6.73
C ALA A 43 -5.10 4.54 -5.53
N VAL A 44 -5.56 3.30 -5.67
CA VAL A 44 -6.34 2.58 -4.66
C VAL A 44 -5.72 1.20 -4.49
N VAL A 45 -5.54 0.77 -3.24
CA VAL A 45 -5.06 -0.57 -2.94
C VAL A 45 -6.23 -1.55 -3.01
N LEU A 46 -6.09 -2.61 -3.81
CA LEU A 46 -6.99 -3.77 -3.74
C LEU A 46 -6.40 -4.76 -2.74
N THR A 47 -7.11 -5.01 -1.64
CA THR A 47 -6.57 -5.84 -0.56
C THR A 47 -7.65 -6.70 0.11
N THR A 48 -7.29 -7.92 0.49
CA THR A 48 -8.08 -8.72 1.44
C THR A 48 -7.86 -8.27 2.88
N ASP A 49 -6.71 -7.65 3.16
CA ASP A 49 -6.31 -7.17 4.47
C ASP A 49 -6.80 -5.74 4.76
N HIS A 50 -8.10 -5.56 4.68
CA HIS A 50 -8.74 -4.27 4.93
C HIS A 50 -8.50 -3.73 6.35
N ARG A 51 -8.17 -4.58 7.33
CA ARG A 51 -7.93 -4.15 8.71
C ARG A 51 -6.64 -3.36 8.78
N ASP A 52 -5.58 -3.90 8.21
CA ASP A 52 -4.26 -3.29 8.25
C ASP A 52 -4.22 -2.03 7.37
N PHE A 53 -4.80 -2.09 6.16
CA PHE A 53 -4.89 -0.92 5.29
C PHE A 53 -5.77 0.21 5.84
N SER A 54 -6.73 -0.09 6.73
CA SER A 54 -7.48 0.96 7.45
C SER A 54 -6.61 1.72 8.46
N VAL A 55 -5.56 1.10 8.99
CA VAL A 55 -4.58 1.73 9.89
C VAL A 55 -3.57 2.58 9.10
N TYR A 56 -3.20 2.15 7.89
CA TYR A 56 -2.17 2.82 7.08
C TYR A 56 -2.65 4.11 6.39
N ARG A 57 -3.97 4.36 6.42
CA ARG A 57 -4.64 5.57 5.93
C ARG A 57 -4.32 5.85 4.46
N VAL A 58 -4.47 4.83 3.62
CA VAL A 58 -4.44 4.97 2.16
C VAL A 58 -5.77 4.49 1.58
N PRO A 59 -6.20 5.02 0.42
CA PRO A 59 -7.41 4.53 -0.21
C PRO A 59 -7.32 3.04 -0.51
N PHE A 60 -8.33 2.27 -0.10
CA PHE A 60 -8.38 0.84 -0.37
C PHE A 60 -9.80 0.38 -0.72
N VAL A 61 -9.87 -0.75 -1.42
CA VAL A 61 -11.09 -1.52 -1.66
C VAL A 61 -10.82 -2.98 -1.31
N SER A 62 -11.77 -3.60 -0.63
CA SER A 62 -11.72 -5.03 -0.30
C SER A 62 -12.81 -5.84 -0.98
N PRO A 63 -12.60 -7.16 -1.17
CA PRO A 63 -13.64 -8.05 -1.69
C PRO A 63 -14.93 -8.10 -0.84
N ARG A 64 -14.87 -7.64 0.41
CA ARG A 64 -16.03 -7.54 1.32
C ARG A 64 -16.85 -6.26 1.10
N GLY A 65 -16.46 -5.42 0.15
CA GLY A 65 -17.11 -4.12 -0.11
C GLY A 65 -16.70 -3.01 0.86
N LEU A 66 -15.68 -3.21 1.70
CA LEU A 66 -15.15 -2.15 2.57
C LEU A 66 -14.24 -1.23 1.75
N PHE A 67 -14.37 0.07 1.99
CA PHE A 67 -13.60 1.13 1.34
C PHE A 67 -13.16 2.21 2.33
N HIS A 68 -11.99 2.79 2.09
CA HIS A 68 -11.47 4.00 2.74
C HIS A 68 -11.02 4.97 1.65
N GLY A 69 -11.26 6.26 1.82
CA GLY A 69 -10.99 7.31 0.82
C GLY A 69 -10.39 8.55 1.45
#